data_AF-A0A8J4WDU9-F1
#
_entry.id   AF-A0A8J4WDU9-F1
#
_cell.length_a   1.000
_cell.length_b   1.000
_cell.length_c   1.000
_cell.angle_alpha   90.00
_cell.angle_beta   90.00
_cell.angle_gamma   90.00
#
_symmetry.space_group_name_H-M   'P 1'
#
loop_
_entity.id
_entity.type
_entity.pdbx_description
1 polymer ?
#
loop_
_entity_poly.entity_id
_entity_poly.type
_entity_poly.pdbx_seq_one_letter_code
_entity_poly.pdbx_strand_id
1 'polypeptide(L)'
;MSPIKLTSTDGKTLLARYYDLPQPEDKIQLMYVWIDGSGENLRCKTMTVDKEPSCPEDCQLWNFDGSSTGQAEGSNSDVYLKPCAVFNDPFRRGRNKLILCETFTYDMKPQGM
;
A
#
# COMPACT_ATOMS: atom_id res chain seq x y z
N MET A 1 20.78 -27.99 21.23
CA MET A 1 19.94 -27.54 20.11
C MET A 1 19.58 -28.74 19.26
N SER A 2 18.32 -29.14 19.25
CA SER A 2 17.85 -30.23 18.38
C SER A 2 17.66 -29.70 16.95
N PRO A 3 18.02 -30.44 15.90
CA PRO A 3 17.80 -30.00 14.52
C PRO A 3 16.29 -29.96 14.23
N ILE A 4 15.83 -28.83 13.69
CA ILE A 4 14.45 -28.66 13.23
C ILE A 4 14.24 -29.60 12.04
N LYS A 5 13.44 -30.66 12.24
CA LYS A 5 12.95 -31.49 11.13
C LYS A 5 11.97 -30.67 10.31
N LEU A 6 12.39 -30.28 9.11
CA LEU A 6 11.52 -29.65 8.11
C LEU A 6 10.70 -30.74 7.42
N THR A 7 9.40 -30.79 7.69
CA THR A 7 8.45 -31.61 6.93
C THR A 7 7.33 -30.75 6.36
N SER A 8 6.96 -31.07 5.10
CA SER A 8 5.89 -30.51 4.25
C SER A 8 6.14 -29.11 3.64
N THR A 9 6.71 -29.11 2.43
CA THR A 9 6.81 -27.96 1.50
C THR A 9 5.46 -27.72 0.83
N ASP A 10 4.55 -27.05 1.52
CA ASP A 10 3.51 -26.27 0.87
C ASP A 10 4.00 -24.81 0.88
N GLY A 11 4.12 -24.14 -0.27
CA GLY A 11 4.70 -22.79 -0.34
C GLY A 11 4.00 -21.79 0.58
N LYS A 12 2.72 -22.04 0.91
CA LYS A 12 1.92 -21.28 1.88
C LYS A 12 2.46 -21.40 3.30
N THR A 13 2.95 -22.57 3.72
CA THR A 13 3.52 -22.77 5.07
C THR A 13 4.89 -22.13 5.21
N LEU A 14 5.67 -22.05 4.13
CA LEU A 14 6.94 -21.32 4.12
C LEU A 14 6.70 -19.81 4.20
N LEU A 15 5.80 -19.26 3.39
CA LEU A 15 5.47 -17.84 3.39
C LEU A 15 4.92 -17.37 4.74
N ALA A 16 4.07 -18.18 5.39
CA ALA A 16 3.55 -17.87 6.72
C ALA A 16 4.66 -17.62 7.76
N ARG A 17 5.75 -18.41 7.71
CA ARG A 17 6.88 -18.25 8.63
C ARG A 17 7.57 -16.88 8.49
N TYR A 18 7.61 -16.31 7.28
CA TYR A 18 8.16 -14.97 7.08
C TYR A 18 7.20 -13.88 7.57
N TYR A 19 5.89 -14.06 7.41
CA TYR A 19 4.88 -13.14 7.94
C TYR A 19 4.77 -13.17 9.47
N ASP A 20 5.18 -14.27 10.11
CA ASP A 20 5.21 -14.42 11.56
C ASP A 20 6.52 -13.91 12.20
N LEU A 21 7.50 -13.46 11.40
CA LEU A 21 8.69 -12.82 11.95
C LEU A 21 8.32 -11.54 12.70
N PRO A 22 8.93 -11.27 13.87
CA PRO A 22 8.73 -9.99 14.56
C PRO A 22 9.12 -8.83 13.65
N GLN A 23 8.17 -7.94 13.38
CA GLN A 23 8.44 -6.67 12.71
C GLN A 23 9.08 -5.71 13.72
N PRO A 24 10.09 -4.90 13.32
CA PRO A 24 10.60 -3.83 14.16
C PRO A 24 9.44 -2.92 14.60
N GLU A 25 9.39 -2.58 15.88
CA GLU A 25 8.31 -1.76 16.40
C GLU A 25 8.24 -0.43 15.63
N ASP A 26 9.37 0.24 15.41
CA ASP A 26 9.46 1.54 14.75
C ASP A 26 9.27 1.52 13.22
N LYS A 27 8.85 0.40 12.60
CA LYS A 27 8.63 0.31 11.15
C LYS A 27 7.24 -0.20 10.84
N ILE A 28 6.46 0.62 10.14
CA ILE A 28 5.08 0.32 9.77
C ILE A 28 4.94 0.34 8.25
N GLN A 29 4.21 -0.63 7.70
CA GLN A 29 3.90 -0.69 6.28
C GLN A 29 2.51 -0.12 6.02
N LEU A 30 2.43 0.89 5.17
CA LEU A 30 1.20 1.50 4.70
C LEU A 30 0.96 1.08 3.26
N MET A 31 -0.08 0.27 3.02
CA MET A 31 -0.52 -0.08 1.66
C MET A 31 -1.50 0.98 1.16
N TYR A 32 -1.04 1.83 0.24
CA TYR A 32 -1.87 2.80 -0.45
C TYR A 32 -2.66 2.07 -1.53
N VAL A 33 -3.98 2.28 -1.56
CA VAL A 33 -4.93 1.64 -2.45
C VAL A 33 -5.74 2.72 -3.16
N TRP A 34 -5.92 2.59 -4.48
CA TRP A 34 -6.68 3.53 -5.30
C TRP A 34 -7.36 2.81 -6.47
N ILE A 35 -8.28 3.51 -7.14
CA ILE A 35 -8.97 3.05 -8.34
C ILE A 35 -8.20 3.58 -9.57
N ASP A 36 -7.96 2.72 -10.56
CA ASP A 36 -7.30 3.14 -11.80
C ASP A 36 -8.24 3.83 -12.79
N GLY A 37 -7.72 4.22 -13.96
CA GLY A 37 -8.48 4.95 -14.98
C GLY A 37 -9.65 4.18 -15.59
N SER A 38 -9.80 2.88 -15.31
CA SER A 38 -11.02 2.15 -15.68
C SER A 38 -12.22 2.49 -14.80
N GLY A 39 -12.01 3.04 -13.61
CA GLY A 39 -13.07 3.26 -12.61
C GLY A 39 -13.51 2.00 -11.87
N GLU A 40 -12.98 0.83 -12.23
CA GLU A 40 -13.42 -0.47 -11.69
C GLU A 40 -12.29 -1.22 -10.96
N ASN A 41 -11.06 -1.13 -11.48
CA ASN A 41 -9.94 -1.90 -10.96
C ASN A 41 -9.19 -1.18 -9.84
N LEU A 42 -8.78 -1.94 -8.83
CA LEU A 42 -7.94 -1.46 -7.74
C LEU A 42 -6.45 -1.63 -8.08
N ARG A 43 -5.66 -0.65 -7.65
CA ARG A 43 -4.20 -0.69 -7.65
C ARG A 43 -3.70 -0.46 -6.23
N CYS A 44 -2.51 -0.97 -5.92
CA CYS A 44 -1.90 -0.71 -4.63
C CYS A 44 -0.37 -0.73 -4.68
N LYS A 45 0.25 -0.04 -3.72
CA LYS A 45 1.69 -0.13 -3.43
C LYS A 45 1.96 0.22 -1.98
N THR A 46 3.12 -0.15 -1.45
CA THR A 46 3.41 -0.07 -0.01
C THR A 46 4.59 0.86 0.29
N MET A 47 4.43 1.75 1.26
CA MET A 47 5.48 2.58 1.86
C MET A 47 5.81 2.08 3.26
N THR A 48 7.08 2.15 3.65
CA THR A 48 7.48 1.97 5.05
C THR A 48 7.61 3.34 5.71
N VAL A 49 7.03 3.50 6.90
CA VAL A 49 7.07 4.73 7.70
C VAL A 49 7.51 4.43 9.14
N ASP A 50 7.92 5.48 9.85
CA ASP A 50 8.46 5.35 11.21
C ASP A 50 7.41 5.57 12.32
N LYS A 51 6.22 6.06 11.95
CA LYS A 51 5.13 6.38 12.88
C LYS A 51 3.78 5.90 12.35
N GLU A 52 2.98 5.34 13.25
CA GLU A 52 1.65 4.83 12.90
C GLU A 52 0.69 6.02 12.69
N PRO A 53 0.02 6.13 11.53
CA PRO A 53 -0.94 7.19 11.29
C PRO A 53 -2.23 6.91 12.06
N SER A 54 -2.81 7.96 12.64
CA SER A 54 -4.09 7.89 13.36
C SER A 54 -5.26 8.34 12.50
N CYS A 55 -5.02 9.25 11.55
CA CYS A 55 -5.99 9.75 10.59
C CYS A 55 -5.35 9.91 9.19
N PRO A 56 -6.14 10.09 8.12
CA PRO A 56 -5.62 10.26 6.77
C PRO A 56 -4.63 11.41 6.63
N GLU A 57 -4.80 12.49 7.40
CA GLU A 57 -3.94 13.68 7.36
C GLU A 57 -2.53 13.43 7.90
N ASP A 58 -2.34 12.37 8.69
CA ASP A 58 -1.02 11.93 9.16
C ASP A 58 -0.22 11.20 8.05
N CYS A 59 -0.88 10.80 6.96
CA CYS A 59 -0.26 10.06 5.86
C CYS A 59 0.34 11.00 4.82
N GLN A 60 1.49 10.63 4.27
CA GLN A 60 2.18 11.40 3.24
C GLN A 60 1.39 11.39 1.92
N LEU A 61 1.29 12.55 1.25
CA LEU A 61 0.90 12.58 -0.16
C LEU A 61 1.93 11.80 -0.97
N TRP A 62 1.46 10.87 -1.81
CA TRP A 62 2.34 10.09 -2.65
C TRP A 62 1.99 10.29 -4.13
N ASN A 63 2.71 9.63 -5.02
CA ASN A 63 2.47 9.70 -6.46
C ASN A 63 2.76 8.35 -7.11
N PHE A 64 2.22 8.10 -8.29
CA PHE A 64 2.56 6.97 -9.14
C PHE A 64 2.55 7.39 -10.61
N ASP A 65 3.07 6.53 -11.48
CA ASP A 65 3.04 6.73 -12.92
C ASP A 65 1.65 6.37 -13.48
N GLY A 66 0.88 7.40 -13.81
CA GLY A 66 -0.48 7.32 -14.33
C GLY A 66 -0.58 6.70 -15.72
N SER A 67 0.50 6.71 -16.50
CA SER A 67 0.50 6.16 -17.87
C SER A 67 0.19 4.66 -17.90
N SER A 68 0.62 3.93 -16.86
CA SER A 68 0.40 2.48 -16.69
C SER A 68 -0.99 2.13 -16.12
N THR A 69 -1.82 3.13 -15.90
CA THR A 69 -3.14 3.01 -15.24
C THR A 69 -4.26 3.71 -16.00
N GLY A 70 -3.96 4.32 -17.15
CA GLY A 70 -4.94 5.09 -17.93
C GLY A 70 -5.36 6.41 -17.27
N GLN A 71 -4.51 6.99 -16.42
CA GLN A 71 -4.84 8.20 -15.63
C GLN A 71 -4.00 9.44 -15.99
N ALA A 72 -3.11 9.32 -16.98
CA ALA A 72 -2.33 10.43 -17.49
C ALA A 72 -2.07 10.29 -18.99
N GLU A 73 -2.09 11.43 -19.69
CA GLU A 73 -1.76 11.56 -21.12
C GLU A 73 -0.58 12.53 -21.29
N GLY A 74 0.18 12.38 -22.38
CA GLY A 74 1.25 13.30 -22.73
C GLY A 74 2.56 13.06 -21.97
N SER A 75 3.34 14.13 -21.75
CA SER A 75 4.71 14.06 -21.23
C SER A 75 4.81 14.06 -19.70
N ASN A 76 3.73 14.43 -18.99
CA ASN A 76 3.69 14.40 -17.52
C ASN A 76 2.72 13.33 -17.05
N SER A 77 3.28 12.22 -16.57
CA SER A 77 2.51 11.06 -16.12
C SER A 77 2.32 10.96 -14.61
N ASP A 78 2.79 11.94 -13.84
CA ASP A 78 2.64 11.92 -12.38
C ASP A 78 1.17 12.08 -11.98
N VAL A 79 0.68 11.11 -11.21
CA VAL A 79 -0.63 11.13 -10.56
C VAL A 79 -0.44 11.01 -9.06
N TYR A 80 -1.05 11.90 -8.31
CA TYR A 80 -0.92 12.01 -6.86
C TYR A 80 -1.97 11.18 -6.13
N LEU A 81 -1.57 10.56 -5.04
CA LEU A 81 -2.41 9.79 -4.12
C LEU A 81 -2.62 10.62 -2.86
N LYS A 82 -3.87 11.07 -2.66
CA LYS A 82 -4.28 11.78 -1.45
C LYS A 82 -5.03 10.81 -0.53
N PRO A 83 -4.46 10.48 0.64
CA PRO A 83 -5.14 9.66 1.65
C PRO A 83 -6.51 10.23 2.04
N CYS A 84 -7.54 9.38 2.10
CA CYS A 84 -8.90 9.76 2.51
C CYS A 84 -9.49 8.84 3.59
N ALA A 85 -8.98 7.61 3.75
CA ALA A 85 -9.36 6.73 4.86
C ALA A 85 -8.22 5.79 5.26
N VAL A 86 -8.20 5.40 6.54
CA VAL A 86 -7.18 4.52 7.14
C VAL A 86 -7.85 3.31 7.80
N PHE A 87 -7.35 2.11 7.52
CA PHE A 87 -7.84 0.86 8.10
C PHE A 87 -6.68 -0.01 8.58
N ASN A 88 -6.93 -0.92 9.52
CA ASN A 88 -5.93 -1.93 9.89
C ASN A 88 -5.72 -2.92 8.74
N ASP A 89 -4.47 -3.30 8.46
CA ASP A 89 -4.12 -4.28 7.42
C ASP A 89 -4.30 -5.72 7.96
N PRO A 90 -5.33 -6.47 7.51
CA PRO A 90 -5.57 -7.83 8.01
C PRO A 90 -4.57 -8.84 7.43
N PHE A 91 -3.87 -8.49 6.33
CA PHE A 91 -2.94 -9.38 5.64
C PHE A 91 -1.57 -9.36 6.33
N ARG A 92 -1.08 -8.16 6.65
CA ARG A 92 0.22 -7.97 7.33
C ARG A 92 0.11 -7.96 8.86
N ARG A 93 -1.09 -7.69 9.40
CA ARG A 93 -1.37 -7.65 10.84
C ARG A 93 -0.54 -6.58 11.58
N GLY A 94 -0.60 -6.55 12.90
CA GLY A 94 0.17 -5.61 13.72
C GLY A 94 -0.27 -4.15 13.50
N ARG A 95 0.70 -3.23 13.42
CA ARG A 95 0.46 -1.79 13.24
C ARG A 95 0.34 -1.36 11.77
N ASN A 96 0.41 -2.32 10.84
CA ASN A 96 0.33 -2.06 9.40
C ASN A 96 -1.07 -1.59 8.99
N LYS A 97 -1.15 -0.76 7.96
CA LYS A 97 -2.41 -0.09 7.56
C LYS A 97 -2.70 -0.22 6.07
N LEU A 98 -3.98 -0.23 5.74
CA LEU A 98 -4.50 0.06 4.41
C LEU A 98 -4.92 1.53 4.35
N ILE A 99 -4.47 2.24 3.31
CA ILE A 99 -4.74 3.65 3.10
C ILE A 99 -5.52 3.80 1.79
N LEU A 100 -6.81 4.11 1.87
CA LEU A 100 -7.59 4.44 0.68
C LEU A 100 -7.24 5.85 0.23
N CYS A 101 -7.05 6.04 -1.07
CA CYS A 101 -6.64 7.31 -1.64
C CYS A 101 -7.57 7.76 -2.77
N GLU A 102 -7.81 9.07 -2.82
CA GLU A 102 -8.23 9.77 -4.03
C GLU A 102 -7.02 10.01 -4.95
N THR A 103 -7.25 10.09 -6.25
CA THR A 103 -6.22 10.39 -7.25
C THR A 103 -6.33 11.83 -7.76
N PHE A 104 -5.19 12.51 -7.89
CA PHE A 104 -5.09 13.89 -8.37
C PHE A 104 -4.09 14.02 -9.53
N THR A 105 -4.40 14.86 -10.51
CA THR A 105 -3.49 15.23 -11.59
C THR A 105 -2.29 16.03 -11.07
N TYR A 106 -1.30 16.26 -11.93
CA TYR A 106 -0.09 17.01 -11.57
C TYR A 106 -0.35 18.45 -11.10
N ASP A 107 -1.46 19.06 -11.53
CA ASP A 107 -1.93 20.38 -11.12
C ASP A 107 -2.90 20.32 -9.93
N MET A 108 -2.92 19.19 -9.21
CA MET A 108 -3.72 18.94 -8.00
C MET A 108 -5.23 19.10 -8.24
N LYS A 109 -5.71 18.75 -9.43
CA LYS A 109 -7.15 18.59 -9.68
C LYS A 109 -7.53 17.13 -9.46
N PRO A 110 -8.71 16.85 -8.87
CA PRO A 110 -9.19 15.48 -8.76
C PRO A 110 -9.24 14.82 -10.14
N GLN A 111 -8.72 13.59 -10.28
CA GLN A 111 -9.08 12.77 -11.44
C GLN A 111 -10.57 12.43 -11.30
N GLY A 112 -11.39 13.01 -12.17
CA GLY A 112 -12.81 12.74 -12.25
C GLY A 112 -13.12 11.50 -13.07
N MET A 113 -14.29 10.93 -12.80
CA MET A 113 -15.11 10.30 -13.85
C MET A 113 -15.34 11.28 -15.00
#